data_AF-A0A940XBF9-F1
#
_entry.id   AF-A0A940XBF9-F1
#
_cell.length_a   1.000
_cell.length_b   1.000
_cell.length_c   1.000
_cell.angle_alpha   90.00
_cell.angle_beta   90.00
_cell.angle_gamma   90.00
#
_symmetry.space_group_name_H-M   'P 1'
#
loop_
_entity.id
_entity.type
_entity.pdbx_description
1 polymer ?
#
loop_
_entity_poly.entity_id
_entity_poly.type
_entity_poly.pdbx_seq_one_letter_code
_entity_poly.pdbx_strand_id
1 'polypeptide(L)'
;MKNNISLLLLFFTTNVYCQDISYIKTLDTIFVSFKEDSFQIKTVLPANSKGFQRWYVFYFEKNNKKENLYFWVSEYPGYRRREMNNKSDIRLVKNSFLKKHKNQIVGIDFFKNYDICALRDVFFNKVVYIIDTVERKKRKTTLYEVNPSFSCDPIE
;
A
#
# COMPACT_ATOMS: atom_id res chain seq x y z
N MET A 1 32.84 30.89 -32.16
CA MET A 1 33.05 29.65 -31.37
C MET A 1 31.69 29.19 -30.87
N LYS A 2 31.02 28.35 -31.66
CA LYS A 2 29.65 27.90 -31.45
C LYS A 2 29.68 26.49 -30.88
N ASN A 3 28.75 26.26 -29.95
CA ASN A 3 28.17 24.98 -29.57
C ASN A 3 29.11 24.00 -28.88
N ASN A 4 29.05 23.97 -27.55
CA ASN A 4 29.33 22.78 -26.73
C ASN A 4 28.55 22.84 -25.40
N ILE A 5 27.25 23.16 -25.47
CA ILE A 5 26.33 23.05 -24.33
C ILE A 5 25.15 22.20 -24.79
N SER A 6 25.33 20.89 -24.87
CA SER A 6 24.20 19.96 -25.11
C SER A 6 24.38 18.57 -24.51
N LEU A 7 25.48 18.27 -23.79
CA LEU A 7 25.70 16.92 -23.26
C LEU A 7 25.30 16.71 -21.79
N LEU A 8 24.93 17.76 -21.05
CA LEU A 8 24.63 17.62 -19.61
C LEU A 8 23.15 17.34 -19.27
N LEU A 9 22.27 17.25 -20.26
CA LEU A 9 20.82 17.06 -20.08
C LEU A 9 20.36 15.60 -20.15
N LEU A 10 21.25 14.64 -20.38
CA LEU A 10 20.88 13.23 -20.62
C LEU A 10 20.80 12.35 -19.36
N PHE A 11 21.23 12.83 -18.19
CA PHE A 11 21.19 12.04 -16.94
C PHE A 11 19.88 12.17 -16.13
N PHE A 12 18.89 12.92 -16.62
CA PHE A 12 17.54 12.93 -16.02
C PHE A 12 16.59 11.90 -16.64
N THR A 13 17.13 10.95 -17.42
CA THR A 13 16.33 9.86 -17.97
C THR A 13 16.00 8.84 -16.86
N THR A 14 14.74 8.92 -16.46
CA THR A 14 13.91 7.79 -16.04
C THR A 14 14.33 7.04 -14.77
N ASN A 15 14.07 7.64 -13.61
CA ASN A 15 13.57 6.86 -12.46
C ASN A 15 12.13 6.39 -12.73
N VAL A 16 11.89 5.73 -13.86
CA VAL A 16 10.70 4.91 -14.03
C VAL A 16 10.99 3.67 -13.18
N TYR A 17 10.78 3.80 -11.88
CA TYR A 17 10.73 2.65 -10.99
C TYR A 17 9.46 1.88 -11.38
N CYS A 18 9.57 1.10 -12.45
CA CYS A 18 8.72 -0.05 -12.64
C CYS A 18 9.07 -0.96 -11.46
N GLN A 19 8.30 -0.84 -10.37
CA GLN A 19 8.47 -1.70 -9.21
C GLN A 19 8.30 -3.13 -9.71
N ASP A 20 9.36 -3.92 -9.63
CA ASP A 20 9.38 -5.29 -10.12
C ASP A 20 8.40 -6.12 -9.29
N ILE A 21 7.27 -6.49 -9.90
CA ILE A 21 6.26 -7.35 -9.28
C ILE A 21 6.85 -8.68 -8.82
N SER A 22 7.89 -9.17 -9.51
CA SER A 22 8.60 -10.40 -9.13
C SER A 22 9.24 -10.23 -7.75
N TYR A 23 9.91 -9.10 -7.52
CA TYR A 23 10.45 -8.78 -6.20
C TYR A 23 9.35 -8.64 -5.15
N ILE A 24 8.26 -7.90 -5.43
CA ILE A 24 7.18 -7.70 -4.46
C ILE A 24 6.54 -9.03 -4.04
N LYS A 25 6.34 -9.98 -4.97
CA LYS A 25 5.81 -11.32 -4.68
C LYS A 25 6.68 -12.13 -3.71
N THR A 26 8.00 -11.90 -3.69
CA THR A 26 8.92 -12.59 -2.76
C THR A 26 8.88 -12.04 -1.33
N LEU A 27 8.30 -10.86 -1.10
CA LEU A 27 8.29 -10.25 0.22
C LEU A 27 7.32 -10.95 1.16
N ASP A 28 7.65 -11.05 2.44
CA ASP A 28 6.69 -11.45 3.49
C ASP A 28 5.83 -10.28 3.97
N THR A 29 6.35 -9.05 3.83
CA THR A 29 5.69 -7.81 4.26
C THR A 29 5.67 -6.79 3.13
N ILE A 30 4.49 -6.23 2.88
CA ILE A 30 4.28 -5.18 1.88
C ILE A 30 3.80 -3.92 2.60
N PHE A 31 4.39 -2.78 2.26
CA PHE A 31 3.93 -1.49 2.73
C PHE A 31 3.17 -0.78 1.62
N VAL A 32 2.00 -0.24 1.94
CA VAL A 32 1.15 0.50 0.99
C VAL A 32 1.15 1.96 1.40
N SER A 33 1.66 2.83 0.53
CA SER A 33 1.62 4.27 0.75
C SER A 33 0.20 4.79 0.58
N PHE A 34 -0.33 5.44 1.62
CA PHE A 34 -1.60 6.14 1.57
C PHE A 34 -1.39 7.65 1.69
N LYS A 35 -1.99 8.40 0.78
CA LYS A 35 -2.10 9.86 0.82
C LYS A 35 -3.51 10.24 0.41
N GLU A 36 -4.24 10.87 1.31
CA GLU A 36 -5.63 11.24 1.07
C GLU A 36 -5.77 12.21 -0.11
N ASP A 37 -6.58 11.80 -1.09
CA ASP A 37 -6.90 12.53 -2.32
C ASP A 37 -8.19 11.95 -2.96
N SER A 38 -8.54 12.40 -4.17
CA SER A 38 -9.75 11.95 -4.87
C SER A 38 -9.76 10.45 -5.23
N PHE A 39 -8.61 9.79 -5.20
CA PHE A 39 -8.45 8.37 -5.54
C PHE A 39 -8.13 7.51 -4.32
N GLN A 40 -7.82 8.13 -3.17
CA GLN A 40 -7.39 7.47 -1.95
C GLN A 40 -8.21 8.00 -0.79
N ILE A 41 -9.23 7.23 -0.40
CA ILE A 41 -10.18 7.62 0.64
C ILE A 41 -9.90 6.83 1.90
N LYS A 42 -9.91 7.50 3.05
CA LYS A 42 -9.89 6.87 4.37
C LYS A 42 -11.23 7.09 5.05
N THR A 43 -11.71 6.07 5.76
CA THR A 43 -12.83 6.21 6.69
C THR A 43 -12.42 5.68 8.05
N VAL A 44 -12.77 6.43 9.10
CA VAL A 44 -12.53 6.06 10.50
C VAL A 44 -13.86 6.15 11.23
N LEU A 45 -14.35 5.01 11.73
CA LEU A 45 -15.56 4.96 12.54
C LEU A 45 -15.26 5.34 13.99
N PRO A 46 -16.27 5.83 14.74
CA PRO A 46 -16.16 6.04 16.17
C PRO A 46 -15.73 4.78 16.94
N ALA A 47 -15.01 4.95 18.05
CA ALA A 47 -14.46 3.84 18.84
C ALA A 47 -15.52 2.86 19.38
N ASN A 48 -16.77 3.30 19.53
CA ASN A 48 -17.91 2.51 19.97
C ASN A 48 -18.63 1.75 18.83
N SER A 49 -18.14 1.85 17.59
CA SER A 49 -18.68 1.07 16.47
C SER A 49 -18.26 -0.40 16.56
N LYS A 50 -19.20 -1.31 16.30
CA LYS A 50 -18.92 -2.76 16.18
C LYS A 50 -18.38 -3.04 14.78
N GLY A 51 -17.28 -3.79 14.66
CA GLY A 51 -16.71 -4.23 13.37
C GLY A 51 -15.39 -3.52 13.00
N PHE A 52 -15.15 -3.33 11.70
CA PHE A 52 -13.94 -2.68 11.20
C PHE A 52 -13.98 -1.18 11.53
N GLN A 53 -13.07 -0.73 12.38
CA GLN A 53 -13.03 0.66 12.85
C GLN A 53 -12.45 1.63 11.83
N ARG A 54 -11.72 1.11 10.83
CA ARG A 54 -11.02 1.93 9.84
C ARG A 54 -10.83 1.16 8.54
N TRP A 55 -10.99 1.84 7.42
CA TRP A 55 -10.63 1.29 6.11
C TRP A 55 -10.09 2.35 5.18
N TYR A 56 -9.36 1.87 4.17
CA TYR A 56 -8.78 2.66 3.10
C TYR A 56 -9.28 2.10 1.77
N VAL A 57 -9.63 2.99 0.84
CA VAL A 57 -10.06 2.64 -0.51
C VAL A 57 -9.17 3.33 -1.52
N PHE A 58 -8.61 2.53 -2.43
CA PHE A 58 -7.84 3.02 -3.57
C PHE A 58 -8.66 2.81 -4.84
N TYR A 59 -8.98 3.89 -5.54
CA TYR A 59 -9.65 3.88 -6.84
C TYR A 59 -8.61 4.03 -7.94
N PHE A 60 -8.65 3.15 -8.93
CA PHE A 60 -7.75 3.20 -10.07
C PHE A 60 -8.44 2.68 -11.32
N GLU A 61 -7.79 2.87 -12.46
CA GLU A 61 -8.31 2.44 -13.75
C GLU A 61 -7.26 1.60 -14.46
N LYS A 62 -7.70 0.44 -14.97
CA LYS A 62 -6.89 -0.48 -15.75
C LYS A 62 -7.71 -0.93 -16.95
N ASN A 63 -7.15 -0.80 -18.16
CA ASN A 63 -7.83 -1.21 -19.40
C ASN A 63 -9.25 -0.62 -19.54
N ASN A 64 -9.42 0.68 -19.23
CA ASN A 64 -10.70 1.39 -19.23
C ASN A 64 -11.76 0.87 -18.23
N LYS A 65 -11.34 0.03 -17.28
CA LYS A 65 -12.20 -0.48 -16.21
C LYS A 65 -11.82 0.19 -14.90
N LYS A 66 -12.82 0.78 -14.25
CA LYS A 66 -12.68 1.32 -12.89
C LYS A 66 -12.60 0.16 -11.91
N GLU A 67 -11.55 0.13 -11.12
CA GLU A 67 -11.31 -0.86 -10.09
C GLU A 67 -11.11 -0.17 -8.73
N ASN A 68 -11.32 -0.94 -7.67
CA ASN A 68 -11.06 -0.49 -6.32
C ASN A 68 -10.39 -1.59 -5.49
N LEU A 69 -9.54 -1.16 -4.56
CA LEU A 69 -8.87 -2.01 -3.61
C LEU A 69 -9.14 -1.49 -2.20
N TYR A 70 -9.67 -2.37 -1.35
CA TYR A 70 -9.98 -2.06 0.04
C TYR A 70 -8.91 -2.62 0.96
N PHE A 71 -8.53 -1.83 1.97
CA PHE A 71 -7.69 -2.27 3.07
C PHE A 71 -8.42 -2.01 4.39
N TRP A 72 -8.68 -3.08 5.15
CA TRP A 72 -9.43 -3.03 6.39
C TRP A 72 -8.52 -3.16 7.59
N VAL A 73 -8.61 -2.21 8.52
CA VAL A 73 -8.01 -2.38 9.86
C VAL A 73 -9.00 -3.16 10.71
N SER A 74 -8.56 -4.32 11.18
CA SER A 74 -9.33 -5.22 12.02
C SER A 74 -8.59 -5.47 13.32
N GLU A 75 -9.29 -5.75 14.42
CA GLU A 75 -8.62 -6.09 15.68
C GLU A 75 -7.78 -7.38 15.54
N TYR A 76 -8.23 -8.33 14.72
CA TYR A 76 -7.54 -9.59 14.44
C TYR A 76 -7.45 -9.83 12.92
N PRO A 77 -6.26 -9.83 12.31
CA PRO A 77 -6.09 -10.10 10.89
C PRO A 77 -6.32 -11.60 10.60
N GLY A 78 -7.57 -11.95 10.28
CA GLY A 78 -7.99 -13.30 9.95
C GLY A 78 -8.36 -14.17 11.16
N TYR A 79 -9.03 -15.30 10.88
CA TYR A 79 -9.58 -16.18 11.92
C TYR A 79 -8.50 -16.82 12.80
N ARG A 80 -7.39 -17.30 12.22
CA ARG A 80 -6.30 -17.94 12.97
C ARG A 80 -5.70 -17.01 14.02
N ARG A 81 -5.46 -15.74 13.64
CA ARG A 81 -4.94 -14.74 14.58
C ARG A 81 -5.93 -14.44 15.69
N ARG A 82 -7.24 -14.49 15.42
CA ARG A 82 -8.28 -14.36 16.43
C ARG A 82 -8.26 -15.49 17.44
N GLU A 83 -8.15 -16.74 16.98
CA GLU A 83 -8.07 -17.93 17.83
C GLU A 83 -6.82 -17.90 18.72
N MET A 84 -5.69 -17.43 18.17
CA MET A 84 -4.44 -17.25 18.91
C MET A 84 -4.40 -15.95 19.74
N ASN A 85 -5.46 -15.15 19.76
CA ASN A 85 -5.52 -13.83 20.41
C ASN A 85 -4.40 -12.86 19.99
N ASN A 86 -3.92 -13.00 18.75
CA ASN A 86 -2.86 -12.18 18.17
C ASN A 86 -3.46 -10.95 17.47
N LYS A 87 -3.47 -9.80 18.16
CA LYS A 87 -4.06 -8.55 17.64
C LYS A 87 -3.27 -7.89 16.52
N SER A 88 -3.97 -7.15 15.66
CA SER A 88 -3.40 -6.31 14.61
C SER A 88 -2.43 -5.28 15.19
N ASP A 89 -1.33 -5.07 14.48
CA ASP A 89 -0.25 -4.19 14.89
C ASP A 89 -0.42 -2.76 14.37
N ILE A 90 -0.18 -1.78 15.26
CA ILE A 90 -0.16 -0.35 14.94
C ILE A 90 1.17 0.22 15.43
N ARG A 91 1.98 0.73 14.50
CA ARG A 91 3.36 1.16 14.77
C ARG A 91 3.57 2.63 14.47
N LEU A 92 4.38 3.31 15.28
CA LEU A 92 4.91 4.64 14.98
C LEU A 92 6.37 4.53 14.53
N VAL A 93 6.64 4.74 13.25
CA VAL A 93 7.97 4.57 12.67
C VAL A 93 8.63 5.89 12.30
N LYS A 94 9.97 5.94 12.38
CA LYS A 94 10.77 7.08 11.93
C LYS A 94 10.94 7.05 10.41
N ASN A 95 11.24 8.21 9.80
CA ASN A 95 11.54 8.28 8.36
C ASN A 95 12.71 7.38 7.92
N SER A 96 13.68 7.09 8.78
CA SER A 96 14.78 6.18 8.46
C SER A 96 14.30 4.75 8.20
N PHE A 97 13.25 4.30 8.89
CA PHE A 97 12.61 3.01 8.64
C PHE A 97 12.02 2.98 7.22
N LEU A 98 11.24 4.00 6.85
CA LEU A 98 10.65 4.11 5.52
C LEU A 98 11.73 4.13 4.41
N LYS A 99 12.85 4.84 4.64
CA LYS A 99 13.99 4.84 3.72
C LYS A 99 14.62 3.46 3.55
N LYS A 100 14.77 2.69 4.64
CA LYS A 100 15.30 1.32 4.61
C LYS A 100 14.39 0.38 3.84
N HIS A 101 13.08 0.55 3.95
CA HIS A 101 12.06 -0.31 3.33
C HIS A 101 11.51 0.24 2.01
N LYS A 102 12.15 1.26 1.40
CA LYS A 102 11.60 1.99 0.23
C LYS A 102 11.19 1.09 -0.95
N ASN A 103 11.91 0.00 -1.18
CA ASN A 103 11.64 -0.92 -2.30
C ASN A 103 10.45 -1.86 -2.02
N GLN A 104 9.98 -1.91 -0.77
CA GLN A 104 8.83 -2.72 -0.33
C GLN A 104 7.56 -1.86 -0.24
N ILE A 105 7.65 -0.57 -0.56
CA ILE A 105 6.54 0.38 -0.51
C ILE A 105 5.89 0.45 -1.90
N VAL A 106 4.66 -0.04 -2.01
CA VAL A 106 3.81 0.11 -3.21
C VAL A 106 2.80 1.23 -3.00
N GLY A 107 2.19 1.72 -4.07
CA GLY A 107 1.18 2.79 -4.01
C GLY A 107 0.23 2.75 -5.19
N ILE A 108 -0.58 3.80 -5.35
CA ILE A 108 -1.61 3.84 -6.40
C ILE A 108 -1.06 3.62 -7.82
N ASP A 109 0.15 4.11 -8.10
CA ASP A 109 0.76 3.93 -9.42
C ASP A 109 1.21 2.49 -9.66
N PHE A 110 1.54 1.73 -8.60
CA PHE A 110 1.72 0.29 -8.71
C PHE A 110 0.39 -0.38 -9.08
N PHE A 111 -0.71 -0.03 -8.40
CA PHE A 111 -2.02 -0.64 -8.65
C PHE A 111 -2.54 -0.42 -10.07
N LYS A 112 -2.33 0.77 -10.66
CA LYS A 112 -2.73 1.07 -12.05
C LYS A 112 -2.08 0.15 -13.10
N ASN A 113 -0.97 -0.51 -12.77
CA ASN A 113 -0.26 -1.36 -13.73
C ASN A 113 -0.82 -2.79 -13.81
N TYR A 114 -1.60 -3.23 -12.82
CA TYR A 114 -2.03 -4.62 -12.69
C TYR A 114 -3.55 -4.72 -12.51
N ASP A 115 -4.13 -5.79 -13.04
CA ASP A 115 -5.54 -6.10 -12.82
C ASP A 115 -5.76 -6.54 -11.36
N ILE A 116 -6.95 -6.30 -10.80
CA ILE A 116 -7.26 -6.61 -9.38
C ILE A 116 -6.93 -8.05 -8.97
N CYS A 117 -7.10 -9.02 -9.88
CA CYS A 117 -6.76 -10.42 -9.64
C CYS A 117 -5.25 -10.64 -9.48
N ALA A 118 -4.43 -9.99 -10.30
CA ALA A 118 -2.98 -10.07 -10.20
C ALA A 118 -2.48 -9.42 -8.91
N LEU A 119 -3.12 -8.33 -8.47
CA LEU A 119 -2.84 -7.71 -7.17
C LEU A 119 -3.16 -8.67 -6.02
N ARG A 120 -4.27 -9.42 -6.07
CA ARG A 120 -4.56 -10.42 -5.03
C ARG A 120 -3.42 -11.40 -4.84
N ASP A 121 -2.87 -11.95 -5.92
CA ASP A 121 -1.77 -12.92 -5.85
C ASP A 121 -0.51 -12.31 -5.23
N VAL A 122 -0.26 -11.02 -5.47
CA VAL A 122 0.85 -10.28 -4.85
C VAL A 122 0.68 -10.16 -3.33
N PHE A 123 -0.55 -9.93 -2.87
CA PHE A 123 -0.85 -9.70 -1.45
C PHE A 123 -1.25 -10.97 -0.68
N PHE A 124 -1.46 -12.08 -1.37
CA PHE A 124 -1.89 -13.33 -0.75
C PHE A 124 -0.88 -13.84 0.29
N ASN A 125 -1.37 -14.18 1.49
CA ASN A 125 -0.57 -14.62 2.63
C ASN A 125 0.56 -13.67 3.06
N LYS A 126 0.46 -12.37 2.77
CA LYS A 126 1.44 -11.36 3.18
C LYS A 126 0.95 -10.55 4.37
N VAL A 127 1.89 -10.03 5.17
CA VAL A 127 1.58 -8.98 6.15
C VAL A 127 1.56 -7.65 5.43
N VAL A 128 0.45 -6.92 5.51
CA VAL A 128 0.28 -5.64 4.80
C VAL A 128 0.14 -4.50 5.79
N TYR A 129 0.93 -3.45 5.59
CA TYR A 129 0.82 -2.22 6.38
C TYR A 129 0.44 -1.04 5.50
N ILE A 130 -0.57 -0.26 5.90
CA ILE A 130 -0.81 1.07 5.35
C ILE A 130 0.11 2.08 6.04
N ILE A 131 0.91 2.81 5.25
CA ILE A 131 1.65 3.99 5.66
C ILE A 131 0.71 5.20 5.52
N ASP A 132 0.07 5.61 6.62
CA ASP A 132 -0.81 6.79 6.60
C ASP A 132 0.04 8.07 6.67
N THR A 133 0.30 8.67 5.51
CA THR A 133 1.18 9.85 5.43
C THR A 133 0.55 11.12 5.98
N VAL A 134 -0.77 11.13 6.18
CA VAL A 134 -1.56 12.23 6.75
C VAL A 134 -1.48 12.22 8.27
N GLU A 135 -1.54 11.03 8.89
CA GLU A 135 -1.45 10.87 10.34
C GLU A 135 0.00 10.77 10.84
N ARG A 136 0.63 11.95 10.99
CA ARG A 136 1.98 12.08 11.55
C ARG A 136 1.95 12.55 13.00
N LYS A 137 2.68 11.85 13.88
CA LYS A 137 2.91 12.27 15.27
C LYS A 137 4.39 12.54 15.49
N LYS A 138 4.76 13.78 15.81
CA LYS A 138 6.17 14.17 16.14
C LYS A 138 7.20 13.67 15.11
N ARG A 139 6.95 13.88 13.81
CA ARG A 139 7.79 13.42 12.67
C ARG A 139 7.89 11.89 12.51
N LYS A 140 7.05 11.11 13.20
CA LYS A 140 6.86 9.69 12.97
C LYS A 140 5.58 9.48 12.16
N THR A 141 5.60 8.45 11.32
CA THR A 141 4.47 8.02 10.51
C THR A 141 3.80 6.83 11.17
N THR A 142 2.47 6.80 11.16
CA THR A 142 1.70 5.67 11.69
C THR A 142 1.55 4.60 10.62
N LEU A 143 1.83 3.35 10.99
CA LEU A 143 1.58 2.17 10.20
C LEU A 143 0.42 1.39 10.81
N TYR A 144 -0.51 0.96 9.97
CA TYR A 144 -1.64 0.11 10.38
C TYR A 144 -1.54 -1.23 9.65
N GLU A 145 -1.48 -2.34 10.38
CA GLU A 145 -1.65 -3.66 9.79
C GLU A 145 -3.10 -3.82 9.29
N VAL A 146 -3.23 -4.23 8.03
CA VAL A 146 -4.50 -4.27 7.30
C VAL A 146 -4.71 -5.61 6.60
N ASN A 147 -5.98 -5.96 6.39
CA ASN A 147 -6.36 -7.02 5.47
C ASN A 147 -6.79 -6.41 4.13
N PRO A 148 -6.15 -6.77 3.03
CA PRO A 148 -6.61 -6.38 1.71
C PRO A 148 -7.86 -7.18 1.32
N SER A 149 -8.76 -6.54 0.56
CA SER A 149 -9.96 -7.16 0.02
C SER A 149 -10.10 -6.81 -1.45
N PHE A 150 -10.24 -7.84 -2.28
CA PHE A 150 -10.24 -7.76 -3.74
C PHE A 150 -11.59 -8.23 -4.29
N SER A 151 -12.04 -7.61 -5.37
CA SER A 151 -13.24 -8.01 -6.12
C SER A 151 -12.88 -8.99 -7.24
N CYS A 152 -12.49 -10.21 -6.86
CA CYS A 152 -12.12 -11.28 -7.81
C CYS A 152 -12.52 -12.68 -7.30
N ASP A 153 -12.84 -13.60 -8.21
CA ASP A 153 -13.27 -14.98 -7.92
C ASP A 153 -12.24 -15.74 -7.09
N PRO A 154 -12.63 -16.46 -6.02
CA PRO A 154 -11.71 -17.03 -5.03
C PRO A 154 -10.56 -17.84 -5.65
N ILE A 155 -9.38 -17.79 -5.03
CA ILE A 155 -8.28 -18.70 -5.37
C ILE A 155 -8.66 -20.08 -4.83
N GLU A 156 -8.67 -21.10 -5.69
CA GLU A 156 -8.82 -22.52 -5.30
C GLU A 156 -7.62 -23.03 -4.49
#